data_AF-A0A7V4PC86-F1
#
_entry.id   AF-A0A7V4PC86-F1
#
_cell.length_a   1.000
_cell.length_b   1.000
_cell.length_c   1.000
_cell.angle_alpha   90.00
_cell.angle_beta   90.00
_cell.angle_gamma   90.00
#
_symmetry.space_group_name_H-M   'P 1'
#
loop_
_entity.id
_entity.type
_entity.pdbx_description
1 polymer ?
#
loop_
_entity_poly.entity_id
_entity_poly.type
_entity_poly.pdbx_seq_one_letter_code
_entity_poly.pdbx_strand_id
1 'polypeptide(L)'
;MSNEFSRAAHDARLVLTRRALFQQAGLGIGAVALGCLLGDEAGAQAAPADPLAPRPGHLPARAKNVIFLHMVGAPSQLDLFDYKPTLQKFDGQPCPRELLEGQRFAFLRGHPSLLGTKFKFARHGEAGLELSELLPNLATVADEIAVVKTLHTEQINHGPAQLMFHTGFGRFGRPSVGAWVTYGLGSENRDLPAYVVLITGKVAGAGSALWGSGFLPSVYQGVEFRSQGDPVLFLSNPPGVTRDDRRRLLAGIE
;
A
#
# COMPACT_ATOMS: atom_id res chain seq x y z
N MET A 1 19.11 -45.84 50.79
CA MET A 1 18.51 -44.76 51.61
C MET A 1 19.25 -43.42 51.53
N SER A 2 20.58 -43.35 51.39
CA SER A 2 21.30 -42.04 51.38
C SER A 2 21.13 -41.20 50.10
N ASN A 3 20.88 -41.83 48.94
CA ASN A 3 20.85 -41.14 47.65
C ASN A 3 19.53 -40.39 47.38
N GLU A 4 18.41 -40.87 47.94
CA GLU A 4 17.09 -40.24 47.78
C GLU A 4 16.96 -38.97 48.61
N PHE A 5 17.51 -38.96 49.83
CA PHE A 5 17.52 -37.76 50.69
C PHE A 5 18.36 -36.62 50.09
N SER A 6 19.48 -36.95 49.43
CA SER A 6 20.33 -35.94 48.78
C SER A 6 19.65 -35.32 47.57
N ARG A 7 18.91 -36.13 46.80
CA ARG A 7 18.13 -35.67 45.64
C ARG A 7 16.96 -34.78 46.06
N ALA A 8 16.20 -35.19 47.08
CA ALA A 8 15.11 -34.38 47.64
C ALA A 8 15.61 -33.04 48.22
N ALA A 9 16.77 -33.01 48.88
CA ALA A 9 17.37 -31.77 49.37
C ALA A 9 17.91 -30.88 48.24
N HIS A 10 18.43 -31.47 47.17
CA HIS A 10 18.85 -30.75 45.96
C HIS A 10 17.66 -30.12 45.24
N ASP A 11 16.56 -30.88 45.07
CA ASP A 11 15.33 -30.41 44.42
C ASP A 11 14.64 -29.30 45.25
N ALA A 12 14.57 -29.45 46.57
CA ALA A 12 14.07 -28.39 47.47
C ALA A 12 14.94 -27.12 47.39
N ARG A 13 16.26 -27.28 47.27
CA ARG A 13 17.21 -26.17 47.14
C ARG A 13 17.12 -25.49 45.78
N LEU A 14 16.87 -26.25 44.71
CA LEU A 14 16.58 -25.70 43.38
C LEU A 14 15.33 -24.81 43.44
N VAL A 15 14.22 -25.30 44.01
CA VAL A 15 12.97 -24.52 44.19
C VAL A 15 13.19 -23.22 44.98
N LEU A 16 14.09 -23.21 45.96
CA LEU A 16 14.42 -22.03 46.77
C LEU A 16 15.44 -21.07 46.12
N THR A 17 16.03 -21.43 44.98
CA THR A 17 17.02 -20.55 44.32
C THR A 17 16.36 -19.53 43.41
N ARG A 18 16.89 -18.29 43.47
CA ARG A 18 16.52 -17.19 42.56
C ARG A 18 16.61 -17.58 41.07
N ARG A 19 17.54 -18.48 40.70
CA ARG A 19 17.72 -18.97 39.32
C ARG A 19 16.56 -19.87 38.88
N ALA A 20 16.12 -20.83 39.71
CA ALA A 20 14.97 -21.67 39.36
C ALA A 20 13.67 -20.86 39.34
N LEU A 21 13.51 -19.90 40.25
CA LEU A 21 12.37 -18.99 40.25
C LEU A 21 12.28 -18.21 38.93
N PHE A 22 13.39 -17.64 38.43
CA PHE A 22 13.39 -16.94 37.15
C PHE A 22 13.23 -17.88 35.95
N GLN A 23 13.74 -19.12 36.01
CA GLN A 23 13.51 -20.12 34.97
C GLN A 23 12.04 -20.53 34.89
N GLN A 24 11.37 -20.75 36.02
CA GLN A 24 9.95 -21.12 36.05
C GLN A 24 9.03 -19.93 35.75
N ALA A 25 9.31 -18.75 36.30
CA ALA A 25 8.51 -17.54 36.02
C ALA A 25 8.65 -17.06 34.57
N GLY A 26 9.84 -17.18 33.97
CA GLY A 26 10.06 -16.86 32.56
C GLY A 26 9.24 -17.75 31.62
N LEU A 27 9.15 -19.05 31.92
CA LEU A 27 8.29 -19.99 31.19
C LEU A 27 6.80 -19.68 31.40
N GLY A 28 6.39 -19.28 32.61
CA GLY A 28 5.00 -18.90 32.89
C GLY A 28 4.56 -17.65 32.13
N ILE A 29 5.36 -16.58 32.17
CA ILE A 29 5.07 -15.35 31.42
C ILE A 29 5.13 -15.60 29.91
N GLY A 30 6.12 -16.38 29.45
CA GLY A 30 6.22 -16.78 28.05
C GLY A 30 5.03 -17.64 27.59
N ALA A 31 4.53 -18.55 28.42
CA ALA A 31 3.35 -19.36 28.12
C ALA A 31 2.06 -18.54 28.13
N VAL A 32 1.93 -17.55 29.02
CA VAL A 32 0.80 -16.60 29.00
C VAL A 32 0.86 -15.73 27.74
N ALA A 33 2.03 -15.18 27.40
CA ALA A 33 2.22 -14.41 26.17
C ALA A 33 1.92 -15.26 24.92
N LEU A 34 2.42 -16.50 24.87
CA LEU A 34 2.12 -17.44 23.79
C LEU A 34 0.64 -17.82 23.77
N GLY A 35 0.00 -18.00 24.93
CA GLY A 35 -1.43 -18.25 25.05
C GLY A 35 -2.29 -17.07 24.61
N CYS A 36 -1.85 -15.83 24.84
CA CYS A 36 -2.49 -14.63 24.31
C CYS A 36 -2.32 -14.54 22.78
N LEU A 37 -1.13 -14.85 22.26
CA LEU A 37 -0.88 -14.86 20.81
C LEU A 37 -1.66 -15.97 20.09
N LEU A 38 -1.69 -17.19 20.65
CA LEU A 38 -2.40 -18.33 20.08
C LEU A 38 -3.92 -18.28 20.32
N GLY A 39 -4.36 -17.64 21.41
CA GLY A 39 -5.79 -17.46 21.72
C GLY A 39 -6.49 -16.57 20.70
N ASP A 40 -5.78 -15.60 20.13
CA ASP A 40 -6.27 -14.76 19.02
C ASP A 40 -6.26 -15.54 17.67
N GLU A 41 -5.36 -16.52 17.48
CA GLU A 41 -5.31 -17.37 16.28
C GLU A 41 -6.29 -18.56 16.32
N ALA A 42 -6.59 -19.08 17.51
CA ALA A 42 -7.48 -20.23 17.72
C ALA A 42 -8.95 -19.81 17.68
N GLY A 43 -9.43 -19.46 16.48
CA GLY A 43 -10.79 -19.01 16.23
C GLY A 43 -11.87 -20.00 16.67
N ALA A 44 -12.48 -19.73 17.81
CA ALA A 44 -13.74 -20.35 18.23
C ALA A 44 -14.51 -19.44 19.19
N GLN A 45 -15.00 -18.29 18.72
CA GLN A 45 -16.16 -17.63 19.31
C GLN A 45 -16.82 -16.66 18.32
N ALA A 46 -18.14 -16.82 18.15
CA ALA A 46 -19.01 -16.00 17.32
C ALA A 46 -19.28 -14.63 17.98
N ALA A 47 -18.23 -13.84 18.19
CA ALA A 47 -18.36 -12.40 18.39
C ALA A 47 -18.76 -11.74 17.05
N PRO A 48 -19.42 -10.56 17.04
CA PRO A 48 -19.55 -9.78 15.81
C PRO A 48 -18.14 -9.66 15.21
N ALA A 49 -17.98 -10.11 13.97
CA ALA A 49 -16.68 -10.31 13.37
C ALA A 49 -15.88 -9.00 13.47
N ASP A 50 -14.88 -8.96 14.37
CA ASP A 50 -14.05 -7.78 14.59
C ASP A 50 -13.54 -7.35 13.20
N PRO A 51 -13.98 -6.19 12.67
CA PRO A 51 -13.62 -5.74 11.33
C PRO A 51 -12.11 -5.66 11.15
N LEU A 52 -11.38 -5.43 12.24
CA LEU A 52 -9.94 -5.28 12.27
C LEU A 52 -9.20 -6.60 12.52
N ALA A 53 -9.87 -7.68 12.94
CA ALA A 53 -9.17 -8.94 13.17
C ALA A 53 -8.42 -9.39 11.91
N PRO A 54 -7.25 -10.05 12.05
CA PRO A 54 -6.54 -10.63 10.94
C PRO A 54 -7.47 -11.56 10.16
N ARG A 55 -7.41 -11.47 8.83
CA ARG A 55 -8.28 -12.21 7.91
C ARG A 55 -7.46 -12.74 6.76
N PRO A 56 -7.60 -14.02 6.40
CA PRO A 56 -7.01 -14.54 5.19
C PRO A 56 -7.67 -13.89 3.96
N GLY A 57 -6.92 -13.82 2.87
CA GLY A 57 -7.46 -13.41 1.58
C GLY A 57 -8.56 -14.33 1.08
N HIS A 58 -9.38 -13.83 0.17
CA HIS A 58 -10.52 -14.56 -0.39
C HIS A 58 -10.09 -15.74 -1.28
N LEU A 59 -8.88 -15.67 -1.83
CA LEU A 59 -8.28 -16.68 -2.70
C LEU A 59 -6.82 -16.90 -2.30
N PRO A 60 -6.25 -18.10 -2.53
CA PRO A 60 -4.82 -18.32 -2.37
C PRO A 60 -4.03 -17.38 -3.28
N ALA A 61 -3.30 -16.43 -2.68
CA ALA A 61 -2.48 -15.46 -3.38
C ALA A 61 -0.99 -15.83 -3.26
N ARG A 62 -0.25 -15.70 -4.37
CA ARG A 62 1.22 -15.80 -4.34
C ARG A 62 1.85 -14.52 -3.78
N ALA A 63 1.29 -13.37 -4.12
CA ALA A 63 1.71 -12.07 -3.59
C ALA A 63 1.10 -11.84 -2.21
N LYS A 64 1.94 -11.45 -1.25
CA LYS A 64 1.51 -11.09 0.12
C LYS A 64 1.44 -9.58 0.34
N ASN A 65 2.28 -8.83 -0.38
CA ASN A 65 2.44 -7.39 -0.22
C ASN A 65 2.41 -6.71 -1.59
N VAL A 66 1.82 -5.53 -1.67
CA VAL A 66 1.77 -4.72 -2.88
C VAL A 66 2.31 -3.33 -2.58
N ILE A 67 3.38 -2.94 -3.29
CA ILE A 67 3.89 -1.56 -3.29
C ILE A 67 3.41 -0.91 -4.58
N PHE A 68 2.64 0.16 -4.44
CA PHE A 68 2.07 0.87 -5.58
C PHE A 68 2.58 2.31 -5.62
N LEU A 69 3.23 2.68 -6.72
CA LEU A 69 3.84 4.00 -6.91
C LEU A 69 3.05 4.79 -7.97
N HIS A 70 2.28 5.79 -7.53
CA HIS A 70 1.65 6.76 -8.44
C HIS A 70 2.51 8.03 -8.52
N MET A 71 3.20 8.20 -9.64
CA MET A 71 4.16 9.29 -9.83
C MET A 71 3.52 10.48 -10.54
N VAL A 72 3.01 11.46 -9.77
CA VAL A 72 2.44 12.69 -10.30
C VAL A 72 3.53 13.54 -10.95
N GLY A 73 3.40 13.79 -12.27
CA GLY A 73 4.42 14.53 -13.02
C GLY A 73 5.66 13.69 -13.37
N ALA A 74 5.51 12.36 -13.44
CA ALA A 74 6.54 11.48 -13.98
C ALA A 74 6.97 11.87 -15.40
N PRO A 75 8.18 11.45 -15.82
CA PRO A 75 8.58 11.57 -17.21
C PRO A 75 7.61 10.83 -18.13
N SER A 76 7.51 11.28 -19.38
CA SER A 76 6.63 10.70 -20.39
C SER A 76 6.91 9.21 -20.58
N GLN A 77 5.88 8.37 -20.54
CA GLN A 77 6.01 6.94 -20.84
C GLN A 77 6.56 6.69 -22.25
N LEU A 78 6.30 7.62 -23.19
CA LEU A 78 6.77 7.56 -24.57
C LEU A 78 8.30 7.74 -24.67
N ASP A 79 8.89 8.38 -23.66
CA ASP A 79 10.35 8.56 -23.54
C ASP A 79 11.01 7.48 -22.69
N LEU A 80 10.23 6.64 -22.00
CA LEU A 80 10.72 5.68 -21.01
C LEU A 80 10.61 4.22 -21.47
N PHE A 81 9.40 3.74 -21.76
CA PHE A 81 9.15 2.30 -21.96
C PHE A 81 8.06 1.99 -22.99
N ASP A 82 7.50 3.01 -23.66
CA ASP A 82 6.47 2.85 -24.68
C ASP A 82 6.85 3.51 -26.00
N TYR A 83 7.87 2.96 -26.66
CA TYR A 83 8.31 3.42 -27.97
C TYR A 83 7.17 3.32 -29.00
N LYS A 84 6.95 4.41 -29.75
CA LYS A 84 5.91 4.51 -30.79
C LYS A 84 6.55 4.82 -32.14
N PRO A 85 6.86 3.80 -32.97
CA PRO A 85 7.49 4.01 -34.28
C PRO A 85 6.69 4.96 -35.19
N THR A 86 5.36 4.87 -35.16
CA THR A 86 4.48 5.77 -35.93
C THR A 86 4.62 7.22 -35.48
N LEU A 87 4.67 7.48 -34.17
CA LEU A 87 4.86 8.83 -33.65
C LEU A 87 6.23 9.38 -34.05
N GLN A 88 7.27 8.53 -34.02
CA GLN A 88 8.61 8.90 -34.47
C GLN A 88 8.64 9.32 -35.95
N LYS A 89 7.91 8.60 -36.81
CA LYS A 89 7.82 8.90 -38.24
C LYS A 89 7.20 10.28 -38.51
N PHE A 90 6.26 10.70 -37.69
CA PHE A 90 5.52 11.95 -37.84
C PHE A 90 6.00 13.06 -36.90
N ASP A 91 7.19 12.91 -36.30
CA ASP A 91 7.78 13.93 -35.42
C ASP A 91 7.86 15.30 -36.10
N GLY A 92 7.47 16.34 -35.36
CA GLY A 92 7.42 17.73 -35.82
C GLY A 92 6.26 18.07 -36.75
N GLN A 93 5.53 17.10 -37.29
CA GLN A 93 4.39 17.36 -38.17
C GLN A 93 3.16 17.84 -37.37
N PRO A 94 2.27 18.66 -37.96
CA PRO A 94 1.02 19.04 -37.32
C PRO A 94 0.18 17.81 -36.93
N CYS A 95 -0.40 17.83 -35.74
CA CYS A 95 -1.26 16.75 -35.26
C CYS A 95 -2.49 16.58 -36.19
N PRO A 96 -2.86 15.37 -36.62
CA PRO A 96 -4.07 15.15 -37.41
C PRO A 96 -5.30 15.76 -36.73
N ARG A 97 -6.16 16.45 -37.50
CA ARG A 97 -7.31 17.18 -36.94
C ARG A 97 -8.32 16.25 -36.30
N GLU A 98 -8.45 15.05 -36.82
CA GLU A 98 -9.33 13.99 -36.36
C GLU A 98 -9.02 13.58 -34.90
N LEU A 99 -7.77 13.74 -34.45
CA LEU A 99 -7.37 13.47 -33.05
C LEU A 99 -7.74 14.61 -32.08
N LEU A 100 -8.04 15.79 -32.61
CA LEU A 100 -8.40 16.99 -31.84
C LEU A 100 -9.92 17.23 -31.85
N GLU A 101 -10.64 16.64 -32.79
CA GLU A 101 -12.08 16.79 -32.95
C GLU A 101 -12.86 16.31 -31.71
N GLY A 102 -13.87 17.07 -31.31
CA GLY A 102 -14.72 16.76 -30.15
C GLY A 102 -14.07 16.97 -28.77
N GLN A 103 -12.78 17.27 -28.72
CA GLN A 103 -12.03 17.47 -27.47
C GLN A 103 -11.87 18.95 -27.15
N ARG A 104 -12.09 19.35 -25.89
CA ARG A 104 -11.84 20.73 -25.41
C ARG A 104 -10.61 20.76 -24.51
N PHE A 105 -9.47 21.07 -25.08
CA PHE A 105 -8.21 21.21 -24.34
C PHE A 105 -8.08 22.61 -23.75
N ALA A 106 -8.14 22.74 -22.43
CA ALA A 106 -8.12 24.04 -21.75
C ALA A 106 -6.82 24.84 -21.97
N PHE A 107 -5.70 24.17 -22.22
CA PHE A 107 -4.36 24.77 -22.28
C PHE A 107 -3.72 24.73 -23.68
N LEU A 108 -4.36 24.08 -24.65
CA LEU A 108 -3.84 23.97 -26.00
C LEU A 108 -4.15 25.27 -26.77
N ARG A 109 -3.11 25.94 -27.27
CA ARG A 109 -3.24 27.13 -28.12
C ARG A 109 -2.73 26.79 -29.52
N GLY A 110 -3.51 27.11 -30.53
CA GLY A 110 -3.16 26.84 -31.93
C GLY A 110 -3.22 25.36 -32.31
N HIS A 111 -2.55 25.00 -33.40
CA HIS A 111 -2.49 23.64 -33.93
C HIS A 111 -1.19 22.98 -33.42
N PRO A 112 -1.24 21.99 -32.52
CA PRO A 112 -0.03 21.38 -31.98
C PRO A 112 0.69 20.51 -33.02
N SER A 113 2.01 20.44 -32.91
CA SER A 113 2.81 19.43 -33.61
C SER A 113 2.93 18.16 -32.77
N LEU A 114 3.05 17.02 -33.45
CA LEU A 114 3.42 15.75 -32.86
C LEU A 114 4.87 15.81 -32.39
N LEU A 115 5.16 15.18 -31.26
CA LEU A 115 6.50 15.09 -30.69
C LEU A 115 6.86 13.62 -30.48
N GLY A 116 7.76 13.13 -31.31
CA GLY A 116 8.44 11.85 -31.12
C GLY A 116 9.45 11.92 -29.99
N THR A 117 9.85 10.76 -29.49
CA THR A 117 10.89 10.69 -28.47
C THR A 117 12.24 11.07 -29.08
N LYS A 118 13.09 11.72 -28.28
CA LYS A 118 14.47 12.06 -28.66
C LYS A 118 15.49 11.04 -28.15
N PHE A 119 15.03 10.10 -27.34
CA PHE A 119 15.88 9.11 -26.68
C PHE A 119 15.94 7.83 -27.49
N LYS A 120 17.07 7.12 -27.39
CA LYS A 120 17.26 5.83 -28.03
C LYS A 120 16.59 4.73 -27.21
N PHE A 121 16.07 3.73 -27.91
CA PHE A 121 15.50 2.53 -27.32
C PHE A 121 16.30 1.31 -27.72
N ALA A 122 16.40 0.35 -26.81
CA ALA A 122 17.03 -0.94 -27.06
C ALA A 122 16.21 -2.05 -26.40
N ARG A 123 16.33 -3.27 -26.93
CA ARG A 123 15.72 -4.47 -26.35
C ARG A 123 16.61 -5.03 -25.26
N HIS A 124 16.02 -5.41 -24.14
CA HIS A 124 16.68 -5.95 -22.97
C HIS A 124 15.99 -7.22 -22.49
N GLY A 125 16.77 -8.12 -21.88
CA GLY A 125 16.30 -9.42 -21.42
C GLY A 125 15.96 -10.38 -22.55
N GLU A 126 15.66 -11.63 -22.17
CA GLU A 126 15.21 -12.69 -23.07
C GLU A 126 13.81 -12.40 -23.63
N ALA A 127 12.96 -11.73 -22.85
CA ALA A 127 11.65 -11.28 -23.30
C ALA A 127 11.73 -10.13 -24.33
N GLY A 128 12.90 -9.51 -24.50
CA GLY A 128 13.13 -8.44 -25.47
C GLY A 128 12.37 -7.15 -25.16
N LEU A 129 12.20 -6.83 -23.87
CA LEU A 129 11.53 -5.62 -23.43
C LEU A 129 12.28 -4.37 -23.94
N GLU A 130 11.58 -3.53 -24.70
CA GLU A 130 12.14 -2.33 -25.29
C GLU A 130 12.09 -1.16 -24.29
N LEU A 131 13.26 -0.68 -23.85
CA LEU A 131 13.41 0.40 -22.88
C LEU A 131 14.31 1.50 -23.43
N SER A 132 14.07 2.71 -22.95
CA SER A 132 14.86 3.90 -23.27
C SER A 132 16.24 3.85 -22.59
N GLU A 133 17.22 4.49 -23.23
CA GLU A 133 18.57 4.72 -22.66
C GLU A 133 18.54 5.49 -21.33
N LEU A 134 17.42 6.13 -20.99
CA LEU A 134 17.19 6.79 -19.70
C LEU A 134 16.97 5.84 -18.51
N LEU A 135 16.75 4.55 -18.77
CA LEU A 135 16.46 3.54 -17.74
C LEU A 135 17.54 2.45 -17.67
N PRO A 136 18.84 2.80 -17.62
CA PRO A 136 19.92 1.81 -17.75
C PRO A 136 19.92 0.79 -16.60
N ASN A 137 19.54 1.21 -15.40
CA ASN A 137 19.46 0.33 -14.23
C ASN A 137 18.21 -0.54 -14.23
N LEU A 138 17.11 -0.09 -14.83
CA LEU A 138 15.90 -0.90 -14.92
C LEU A 138 16.05 -1.99 -16.00
N ALA A 139 16.81 -1.67 -17.05
CA ALA A 139 17.11 -2.59 -18.14
C ALA A 139 17.90 -3.84 -17.70
N THR A 140 18.63 -3.79 -16.58
CA THR A 140 19.38 -4.96 -16.07
C THR A 140 18.47 -6.05 -15.49
N VAL A 141 17.21 -5.72 -15.20
CA VAL A 141 16.20 -6.63 -14.63
C VAL A 141 14.96 -6.72 -15.52
N ALA A 142 15.13 -6.53 -16.83
CA ALA A 142 14.03 -6.46 -17.79
C ALA A 142 13.11 -7.69 -17.77
N ASP A 143 13.64 -8.89 -17.55
CA ASP A 143 12.87 -10.14 -17.50
C ASP A 143 12.07 -10.32 -16.20
N GLU A 144 12.31 -9.49 -15.18
CA GLU A 144 11.53 -9.47 -13.94
C GLU A 144 10.35 -8.47 -14.01
N ILE A 145 10.24 -7.73 -15.12
CA ILE A 145 9.29 -6.64 -15.29
C ILE A 145 8.21 -7.01 -16.29
N ALA A 146 6.95 -6.87 -15.87
CA ALA A 146 5.81 -6.89 -16.77
C ALA A 146 5.33 -5.46 -17.06
N VAL A 147 5.33 -5.05 -18.33
CA VAL A 147 4.79 -3.75 -18.76
C VAL A 147 3.40 -3.94 -19.37
N VAL A 148 2.39 -3.33 -18.76
CA VAL A 148 1.00 -3.37 -19.24
C VAL A 148 0.72 -2.16 -20.12
N LYS A 149 0.74 -2.35 -21.44
CA LYS A 149 0.49 -1.30 -22.45
C LYS A 149 -0.96 -1.24 -22.96
N THR A 150 -1.83 -2.09 -22.44
CA THR A 150 -3.22 -2.25 -22.89
C THR A 150 -4.20 -1.28 -22.21
N LEU A 151 -3.73 -0.48 -21.25
CA LEU A 151 -4.57 0.48 -20.54
C LEU A 151 -4.93 1.65 -21.47
N HIS A 152 -6.22 2.00 -21.52
CA HIS A 152 -6.75 3.08 -22.33
C HIS A 152 -7.73 3.93 -21.51
N THR A 153 -7.78 5.23 -21.79
CA THR A 153 -8.68 6.19 -21.14
C THR A 153 -9.02 7.33 -22.07
N GLU A 154 -10.25 7.84 -21.95
CA GLU A 154 -10.73 9.04 -22.63
C GLU A 154 -10.64 10.29 -21.73
N GLN A 155 -10.14 10.15 -20.50
CA GLN A 155 -10.05 11.25 -19.55
C GLN A 155 -8.90 12.20 -19.92
N ILE A 156 -9.25 13.43 -20.27
CA ILE A 156 -8.27 14.47 -20.66
C ILE A 156 -7.73 15.30 -19.48
N ASN A 157 -8.39 15.24 -18.33
CA ASN A 157 -8.05 16.02 -17.15
C ASN A 157 -7.34 15.16 -16.10
N HIS A 158 -6.35 15.73 -15.41
CA HIS A 158 -5.55 15.02 -14.41
C HIS A 158 -6.40 14.33 -13.34
N GLY A 159 -7.31 15.04 -12.66
CA GLY A 159 -8.12 14.47 -11.58
C GLY A 159 -8.96 13.25 -12.03
N PRO A 160 -9.83 13.39 -13.04
CA PRO A 160 -10.60 12.27 -13.58
C PRO A 160 -9.75 11.12 -14.13
N ALA A 161 -8.62 11.41 -14.79
CA ALA A 161 -7.70 10.37 -15.28
C ALA A 161 -7.05 9.60 -14.12
N GLN A 162 -6.65 10.30 -13.06
CA GLN A 162 -6.13 9.69 -11.84
C GLN A 162 -7.18 8.81 -11.15
N LEU A 163 -8.43 9.29 -11.05
CA LEU A 163 -9.53 8.47 -10.53
C LEU A 163 -9.76 7.23 -11.39
N MET A 164 -9.75 7.36 -12.71
CA MET A 164 -9.91 6.22 -13.60
C MET A 164 -8.79 5.19 -13.42
N PHE A 165 -7.53 5.64 -13.27
CA PHE A 165 -6.41 4.74 -13.03
C PHE A 165 -6.52 4.03 -11.67
N HIS A 166 -6.88 4.77 -10.62
CA HIS A 166 -6.96 4.22 -9.26
C HIS A 166 -8.22 3.38 -9.01
N THR A 167 -9.33 3.64 -9.68
CA THR A 167 -10.65 3.08 -9.33
C THR A 167 -11.37 2.40 -10.50
N GLY A 168 -10.80 2.48 -11.71
CA GLY A 168 -11.47 2.07 -12.94
C GLY A 168 -12.61 3.00 -13.37
N PHE A 169 -12.79 4.16 -12.72
CA PHE A 169 -13.88 5.09 -13.01
C PHE A 169 -13.46 6.55 -12.83
N GLY A 170 -13.77 7.41 -13.81
CA GLY A 170 -13.34 8.83 -13.79
C GLY A 170 -14.12 9.74 -12.84
N ARG A 171 -14.97 9.18 -11.96
CA ARG A 171 -15.78 9.93 -10.98
C ARG A 171 -15.61 9.34 -9.59
N PHE A 172 -15.90 10.14 -8.57
CA PHE A 172 -15.83 9.73 -7.18
C PHE A 172 -16.78 8.57 -6.83
N GLY A 173 -16.44 7.83 -5.77
CA GLY A 173 -17.31 6.85 -5.14
C GLY A 173 -16.97 5.38 -5.40
N ARG A 174 -16.01 5.08 -6.29
CA ARG A 174 -15.52 3.71 -6.49
C ARG A 174 -14.33 3.37 -5.58
N PRO A 175 -14.21 2.12 -5.12
CA PRO A 175 -13.06 1.69 -4.35
C PRO A 175 -11.77 1.81 -5.17
N SER A 176 -10.73 2.28 -4.52
CA SER A 176 -9.38 2.32 -5.09
C SER A 176 -8.78 0.93 -5.26
N VAL A 177 -7.73 0.84 -6.07
CA VAL A 177 -6.95 -0.38 -6.26
C VAL A 177 -6.41 -0.91 -4.94
N GLY A 178 -5.95 -0.03 -4.03
CA GLY A 178 -5.49 -0.45 -2.71
C GLY A 178 -6.60 -1.01 -1.81
N ALA A 179 -7.82 -0.45 -1.91
CA ALA A 179 -8.99 -1.00 -1.22
C ALA A 179 -9.38 -2.38 -1.77
N TRP A 180 -9.32 -2.58 -3.09
CA TRP A 180 -9.56 -3.90 -3.69
C TRP A 180 -8.47 -4.92 -3.35
N VAL A 181 -7.21 -4.50 -3.33
CA VAL A 181 -6.08 -5.35 -2.94
C VAL A 181 -6.23 -5.82 -1.51
N THR A 182 -6.54 -4.92 -0.57
CA THR A 182 -6.74 -5.32 0.84
C THR A 182 -8.01 -6.14 1.06
N TYR A 183 -9.09 -5.86 0.33
CA TYR A 183 -10.27 -6.72 0.30
C TYR A 183 -9.96 -8.13 -0.19
N GLY A 184 -9.14 -8.28 -1.23
CA GLY A 184 -8.79 -9.57 -1.82
C GLY A 184 -7.74 -10.35 -1.03
N LEU A 185 -6.69 -9.68 -0.54
CA LEU A 185 -5.57 -10.30 0.16
C LEU A 185 -5.80 -10.46 1.67
N GLY A 186 -6.73 -9.70 2.24
CA GLY A 186 -6.97 -9.68 3.68
C GLY A 186 -5.97 -8.82 4.44
N SER A 187 -5.85 -9.08 5.74
CA SER A 187 -4.90 -8.42 6.64
C SER A 187 -4.27 -9.44 7.58
N GLU A 188 -2.95 -9.40 7.73
CA GLU A 188 -2.24 -10.23 8.72
C GLU A 188 -2.16 -9.55 10.10
N ASN A 189 -2.61 -8.30 10.21
CA ASN A 189 -2.49 -7.49 11.43
C ASN A 189 -3.83 -6.85 11.82
N ARG A 190 -4.04 -6.77 13.14
CA ARG A 190 -5.14 -6.05 13.77
C ARG A 190 -4.84 -4.59 14.05
N ASP A 191 -3.60 -4.30 14.41
CA ASP A 191 -3.22 -3.03 15.04
C ASP A 191 -2.78 -1.95 14.05
N LEU A 192 -2.46 -2.33 12.81
CA LEU A 192 -2.06 -1.40 11.75
C LEU A 192 -3.00 -1.50 10.55
N PRO A 193 -3.22 -0.38 9.83
CA PRO A 193 -4.00 -0.39 8.59
C PRO A 193 -3.34 -1.30 7.54
N ALA A 194 -4.15 -2.16 6.89
CA ALA A 194 -3.70 -2.97 5.77
C ALA A 194 -3.38 -2.14 4.52
N TYR A 195 -3.95 -0.94 4.40
CA TYR A 195 -3.72 -0.01 3.29
C TYR A 195 -3.15 1.32 3.81
N VAL A 196 -1.83 1.47 3.67
CA VAL A 196 -1.10 2.69 4.03
C VAL A 196 -0.82 3.51 2.77
N VAL A 197 -1.02 4.83 2.88
CA VAL A 197 -0.77 5.78 1.80
C VAL A 197 0.33 6.73 2.23
N LEU A 198 1.43 6.73 1.47
CA LEU A 198 2.54 7.64 1.68
C LEU A 198 2.55 8.69 0.57
N ILE A 199 2.55 9.96 0.95
CA ILE A 199 2.56 11.07 0.00
C ILE A 199 3.88 11.80 0.08
N THR A 200 4.56 11.88 -1.07
CA THR A 200 5.77 12.69 -1.23
C THR A 200 5.46 13.87 -2.14
N GLY A 201 5.77 15.10 -1.70
CA GLY A 201 5.58 16.30 -2.51
C GLY A 201 4.12 16.78 -2.57
N LYS A 202 3.61 17.03 -3.77
CA LYS A 202 2.25 17.56 -3.97
C LYS A 202 1.21 16.45 -3.97
N VAL A 203 0.07 16.70 -3.32
CA VAL A 203 -1.10 15.83 -3.41
C VAL A 203 -1.61 15.79 -4.85
N ALA A 204 -2.01 14.61 -5.30
CA ALA A 204 -2.58 14.38 -6.62
C ALA A 204 -3.87 15.20 -6.85
N GLY A 205 -4.23 15.47 -8.11
CA GLY A 205 -5.33 16.35 -8.49
C GLY A 205 -6.71 15.87 -8.01
N ALA A 206 -6.91 14.57 -7.79
CA ALA A 206 -8.14 14.03 -7.23
C ALA A 206 -8.14 13.90 -5.69
N GLY A 207 -7.06 14.29 -5.02
CA GLY A 207 -6.95 14.27 -3.56
C GLY A 207 -7.11 12.87 -2.96
N SER A 208 -7.71 12.82 -1.76
CA SER A 208 -7.88 11.59 -0.98
C SER A 208 -8.82 10.56 -1.60
N ALA A 209 -9.58 10.93 -2.62
CA ALA A 209 -10.41 9.99 -3.36
C ALA A 209 -9.62 8.89 -4.07
N LEU A 210 -8.31 9.09 -4.30
CA LEU A 210 -7.45 8.08 -4.93
C LEU A 210 -7.18 6.84 -4.08
N TRP A 211 -7.43 6.92 -2.78
CA TRP A 211 -7.27 5.81 -1.83
C TRP A 211 -8.54 5.57 -1.01
N GLY A 212 -9.70 5.92 -1.57
CA GLY A 212 -11.00 5.66 -0.97
C GLY A 212 -11.38 4.18 -0.96
N SER A 213 -12.15 3.78 0.06
CA SER A 213 -12.86 2.48 0.10
C SER A 213 -14.11 2.46 -0.79
N GLY A 214 -14.65 3.62 -1.16
CA GLY A 214 -15.85 3.70 -1.99
C GLY A 214 -17.06 3.06 -1.29
N PHE A 215 -17.69 2.08 -1.95
CA PHE A 215 -18.78 1.30 -1.36
C PHE A 215 -18.31 0.09 -0.54
N LEU A 216 -17.00 -0.20 -0.49
CA LEU A 216 -16.47 -1.22 0.43
C LEU A 216 -16.53 -0.70 1.87
N PRO A 217 -16.58 -1.59 2.87
CA PRO A 217 -16.50 -1.20 4.27
C PRO A 217 -15.27 -0.33 4.56
N SER A 218 -15.41 0.61 5.49
CA SER A 218 -14.38 1.60 5.82
C SER A 218 -13.06 1.00 6.33
N VAL A 219 -13.03 -0.26 6.73
CA VAL A 219 -11.78 -0.96 7.08
C VAL A 219 -10.79 -1.04 5.90
N TYR A 220 -11.28 -0.97 4.66
CA TYR A 220 -10.44 -0.97 3.45
C TYR A 220 -10.03 0.44 3.00
N GLN A 221 -10.34 1.47 3.80
CA GLN A 221 -9.96 2.85 3.52
C GLN A 221 -8.44 3.01 3.64
N GLY A 222 -7.83 3.64 2.63
CA GLY A 222 -6.41 4.00 2.73
C GLY A 222 -6.19 5.02 3.85
N VAL A 223 -5.20 4.75 4.69
CA VAL A 223 -4.79 5.64 5.77
C VAL A 223 -3.55 6.39 5.34
N GLU A 224 -3.67 7.71 5.19
CA GLU A 224 -2.56 8.59 4.87
C GLU A 224 -1.61 8.71 6.06
N PHE A 225 -0.33 8.43 5.81
CA PHE A 225 0.75 8.64 6.75
C PHE A 225 1.56 9.86 6.34
N ARG A 226 1.62 10.84 7.23
CA ARG A 226 2.33 12.10 7.01
C ARG A 226 3.83 11.90 7.15
N SER A 227 4.59 12.65 6.35
CA SER A 227 6.06 12.64 6.38
C SER A 227 6.67 13.48 7.52
N GLN A 228 5.87 14.31 8.19
CA GLN A 228 6.29 15.17 9.30
C GLN A 228 5.19 15.32 10.36
N GLY A 229 5.59 15.44 11.63
CA GLY A 229 4.68 15.56 12.76
C GLY A 229 4.03 14.22 13.10
N ASP A 230 2.75 14.26 13.48
CA ASP A 230 1.99 13.04 13.73
C ASP A 230 1.78 12.25 12.42
N PRO A 231 2.12 10.94 12.38
CA PRO A 231 1.97 10.13 11.18
C PRO A 231 0.50 10.00 10.79
N VAL A 232 -0.42 9.89 11.74
CA VAL A 232 -1.87 9.96 11.53
C VAL A 232 -2.38 11.25 12.17
N LEU A 233 -3.31 11.94 11.50
CA LEU A 233 -3.86 13.21 12.02
C LEU A 233 -4.41 13.06 13.45
N PHE A 234 -3.98 13.94 14.35
CA PHE A 234 -4.42 14.04 15.75
C PHE A 234 -4.10 12.79 16.61
N LEU A 235 -3.02 12.09 16.25
CA LEU A 235 -2.53 10.96 17.05
C LEU A 235 -2.03 11.44 18.42
N SER A 236 -1.22 12.49 18.44
CA SER A 236 -0.72 13.10 19.67
C SER A 236 -1.81 13.92 20.35
N ASN A 237 -1.74 14.01 21.68
CA ASN A 237 -2.58 14.92 22.42
C ASN A 237 -2.12 16.37 22.19
N PRO A 238 -3.04 17.34 22.07
CA PRO A 238 -2.67 18.74 21.99
C PRO A 238 -1.96 19.19 23.28
N PRO A 239 -1.11 20.24 23.23
CA PRO A 239 -0.42 20.75 24.40
C PRO A 239 -1.40 21.06 25.54
N GLY A 240 -1.09 20.57 26.75
CA GLY A 240 -1.92 20.75 27.94
C GLY A 240 -3.03 19.71 28.13
N VAL A 241 -3.23 18.77 27.20
CA VAL A 241 -4.18 17.66 27.34
C VAL A 241 -3.43 16.38 27.68
N THR A 242 -3.68 15.84 28.88
CA THR A 242 -3.08 14.57 29.29
C THR A 242 -3.85 13.38 28.70
N ARG A 243 -3.24 12.19 28.77
CA ARG A 243 -3.92 10.95 28.39
C ARG A 243 -5.17 10.70 29.23
N ASP A 244 -5.15 11.09 30.50
CA ASP A 244 -6.29 10.92 31.40
C ASP A 244 -7.44 11.87 31.06
N ASP A 245 -7.14 13.11 30.66
CA ASP A 245 -8.15 14.06 30.17
C ASP A 245 -8.86 13.52 28.93
N ARG A 246 -8.10 13.00 27.95
CA ARG A 246 -8.67 12.39 26.75
C ARG A 246 -9.48 11.12 27.07
N ARG A 247 -9.03 10.30 28.02
CA ARG A 247 -9.78 9.12 28.47
C ARG A 247 -11.11 9.49 29.12
N ARG A 248 -11.14 10.54 29.96
CA ARG A 248 -12.38 11.04 30.55
C ARG A 248 -13.36 11.55 29.49
N LEU A 249 -12.86 12.25 28.47
CA LEU A 249 -13.67 12.73 27.36
C LEU A 249 -14.28 11.57 26.56
N LEU A 250 -13.48 10.55 26.21
CA LEU A 250 -13.96 9.38 25.47
C LEU A 250 -15.00 8.58 26.27
N ALA A 251 -14.77 8.40 27.58
CA ALA A 251 -15.70 7.72 28.46
C ALA A 251 -17.05 8.45 28.64
N GLY A 252 -17.14 9.72 28.26
CA GLY A 252 -18.39 10.49 28.27
C GLY A 252 -19.20 10.41 26.97
N ILE A 253 -18.70 9.70 25.95
CA ILE A 253 -19.35 9.52 24.64
C ILE A 253 -20.00 8.12 24.51
N GLU A 254 -19.63 7.17 25.38
CA GLU A 254 -20.29 5.87 25.56
C GLU A 254 -21.52 5.99 26.49
#